data_AF-A0A915CJB7-F1
#
_entry.id   AF-A0A915CJB7-F1
#
_cell.length_a   1.000
_cell.length_b   1.000
_cell.length_c   1.000
_cell.angle_alpha   90.00
_cell.angle_beta   90.00
_cell.angle_gamma   90.00
#
_symmetry.space_group_name_H-M   'P 1'
#
loop_
_entity.id
_entity.type
_entity.pdbx_description
1 polymer ?
#
loop_
_entity_poly.entity_id
_entity_poly.type
_entity_poly.pdbx_seq_one_letter_code
_entity_poly.pdbx_strand_id
1 'polypeptide(L)'
;MSSNIIFSNGYLDPWSGGGWSLKPKVVGSLVSIIIEDGAHHYDLRGSHPRDTDAVKEARRLERIYIGKWIHNAMKRFNEHSNICVKIPNLLENSTLLKRRYIKHISQIISLTNQRSRFFSE
;
A
#
# COMPACT_ATOMS: atom_id res chain seq x y z
N MET A 1 2.02 6.66 -15.03
CA MET A 1 3.23 5.97 -14.51
C MET A 1 2.86 5.14 -13.31
N SER A 2 3.55 4.02 -13.09
CA SER A 2 3.31 3.13 -11.96
C SER A 2 4.19 3.49 -10.77
N SER A 3 3.73 3.19 -9.55
CA SER A 3 4.45 3.51 -8.32
C SER A 3 4.13 2.49 -7.23
N ASN A 4 5.05 2.29 -6.29
CA ASN A 4 4.89 1.45 -5.10
C ASN A 4 4.62 -0.02 -5.47
N ILE A 5 5.49 -0.60 -6.30
CA ILE A 5 5.36 -1.99 -6.75
C ILE A 5 6.67 -2.72 -6.43
N ILE A 6 6.54 -3.91 -5.86
CA ILE A 6 7.64 -4.88 -5.70
C ILE A 6 7.45 -5.95 -6.75
N PHE A 7 8.51 -6.23 -7.51
CA PHE A 7 8.63 -7.34 -8.43
C PHE A 7 9.63 -8.34 -7.83
N SER A 8 9.15 -9.28 -7.03
CA SER A 8 9.92 -10.42 -6.53
C SER A 8 9.91 -11.54 -7.58
N ASN A 9 11.07 -12.13 -7.84
CA ASN A 9 11.20 -13.31 -8.71
C ASN A 9 12.16 -14.31 -8.09
N GLY A 10 11.82 -15.59 -8.23
CA GLY A 10 12.76 -16.67 -7.99
C GLY A 10 13.69 -16.85 -9.20
N TYR A 11 14.99 -17.02 -9.00
CA TYR A 11 15.92 -17.23 -10.12
C TYR A 11 15.71 -18.60 -10.80
N LEU A 12 15.18 -19.59 -10.07
CA LEU A 12 14.84 -20.92 -10.59
C LEU A 12 13.44 -20.97 -11.24
N ASP A 13 12.69 -19.86 -11.19
CA ASP A 13 11.37 -19.78 -11.79
C ASP A 13 11.47 -19.54 -13.31
N PRO A 14 10.96 -20.42 -14.18
CA PRO A 14 10.96 -20.17 -15.63
C PRO A 14 10.16 -18.92 -16.01
N TRP A 15 9.19 -18.49 -15.19
CA TRP A 15 8.41 -17.28 -15.44
C TRP A 15 9.19 -15.98 -15.17
N SER A 16 10.31 -16.06 -14.44
CA SER A 16 11.14 -14.89 -14.12
C SER A 16 11.67 -14.17 -15.35
N GLY A 17 11.87 -14.90 -16.46
CA GLY A 17 12.31 -14.34 -17.75
C GLY A 17 11.31 -13.37 -18.38
N GLY A 18 10.02 -13.49 -18.04
CA GLY A 18 8.97 -12.55 -18.44
C GLY A 18 8.74 -11.41 -17.42
N GLY A 19 9.47 -11.42 -16.31
CA GLY A 19 9.35 -10.43 -15.24
C GLY A 19 9.92 -9.06 -15.61
N TRP A 20 9.69 -8.09 -14.72
CA TRP A 20 10.15 -6.70 -14.94
C TRP A 20 11.68 -6.52 -14.92
N SER A 21 12.38 -7.36 -14.16
CA SER A 21 13.84 -7.31 -14.03
C SER A 21 14.34 -8.62 -13.43
N LEU A 22 15.40 -9.18 -14.02
CA LEU A 22 16.17 -10.31 -13.47
C LEU A 22 17.37 -9.86 -12.63
N LYS A 23 17.46 -8.56 -12.34
CA LYS A 23 18.51 -7.97 -11.49
C LYS A 23 17.87 -7.19 -10.35
N PRO A 24 18.40 -7.31 -9.11
CA PRO A 24 17.94 -6.49 -8.01
C PRO A 24 18.21 -5.02 -8.32
N LYS A 25 17.17 -4.17 -8.26
CA LYS A 25 17.29 -2.74 -8.53
C LYS A 25 16.10 -1.96 -7.96
N VAL A 26 16.30 -0.66 -7.77
CA VAL A 26 15.26 0.28 -7.38
C VAL A 26 15.21 1.41 -8.39
N VAL A 27 14.03 1.67 -8.97
CA VAL A 27 13.78 2.79 -9.90
C VAL A 27 12.56 3.55 -9.41
N GLY A 28 12.76 4.72 -8.81
CA GLY A 28 11.70 5.46 -8.13
C GLY A 28 11.14 4.65 -6.96
N SER A 29 9.87 4.26 -7.03
CA SER A 29 9.22 3.36 -6.07
C SER A 29 8.93 1.97 -6.63
N LEU A 30 9.56 1.61 -7.74
CA LEU A 30 9.59 0.25 -8.28
C LEU A 30 10.82 -0.47 -7.72
N VAL A 31 10.60 -1.64 -7.13
CA VAL A 31 11.65 -2.45 -6.49
C VAL A 31 11.67 -3.82 -7.16
N SER A 32 12.84 -4.29 -7.57
CA SER A 32 13.05 -5.67 -8.01
C SER A 32 13.86 -6.42 -6.97
N ILE A 33 13.36 -7.58 -6.58
CA ILE A 33 14.01 -8.51 -5.64
C ILE A 33 14.18 -9.84 -6.36
N ILE A 34 15.37 -10.43 -6.23
CA ILE A 34 15.68 -11.76 -6.78
C ILE A 34 15.96 -12.69 -5.60
N ILE A 35 15.28 -13.83 -5.59
CA ILE A 35 15.48 -14.91 -4.63
C ILE A 35 16.29 -15.98 -5.36
N GLU A 36 17.59 -16.04 -5.09
CA GLU A 36 18.55 -16.83 -5.87
C GLU A 36 18.22 -18.33 -5.92
N ASP A 37 17.68 -18.87 -4.85
CA ASP A 37 17.24 -20.28 -4.74
C ASP A 37 15.71 -20.43 -4.82
N GLY A 38 15.01 -19.34 -5.12
CA GLY A 38 13.55 -19.31 -5.20
C GLY A 38 13.03 -19.87 -6.52
N ALA A 39 11.96 -20.66 -6.43
CA ALA A 39 11.10 -21.01 -7.56
C ALA A 39 9.88 -20.05 -7.61
N HIS A 40 8.80 -20.48 -8.24
CA HIS A 40 7.61 -19.66 -8.49
C HIS A 40 7.03 -19.08 -7.18
N HIS A 41 7.13 -17.74 -7.05
CA HIS A 41 6.63 -16.89 -5.94
C HIS A 41 6.87 -17.45 -4.53
N TYR A 42 8.12 -17.87 -4.24
CA TYR A 42 8.50 -18.51 -2.98
C TYR A 42 8.25 -17.64 -1.73
N ASP A 43 8.48 -16.33 -1.87
CA ASP A 43 8.20 -15.28 -0.89
C ASP A 43 6.77 -15.31 -0.35
N LEU A 44 5.77 -15.64 -1.18
CA LEU A 44 4.36 -15.63 -0.79
C LEU A 44 3.91 -16.88 -0.01
N ARG A 45 4.73 -17.94 0.04
CA ARG A 45 4.39 -19.14 0.80
C ARG A 45 4.48 -18.87 2.32
N GLY A 46 3.77 -19.66 3.11
CA GLY A 46 3.90 -19.62 4.57
C GLY A 46 5.34 -19.92 5.02
N SER A 47 5.72 -19.40 6.20
CA SER A 47 7.04 -19.64 6.77
C SER A 47 7.29 -21.12 7.04
N HIS A 48 8.48 -21.60 6.72
CA HIS A 48 8.88 -22.98 6.94
C HIS A 48 10.27 -23.05 7.58
N PRO A 49 10.57 -24.01 8.48
CA PRO A 49 11.89 -24.12 9.13
C PRO A 49 13.06 -24.30 8.15
N ARG A 50 12.79 -24.84 6.95
CA ARG A 50 13.78 -24.99 5.87
C ARG A 50 13.83 -23.80 4.91
N ASP A 51 13.20 -22.68 5.26
CA ASP A 51 13.31 -21.48 4.45
C ASP A 51 14.75 -21.00 4.39
N THR A 52 15.19 -20.68 3.18
CA THR A 52 16.52 -20.18 2.90
C THR A 52 16.66 -18.73 3.36
N ASP A 53 17.90 -18.27 3.53
CA ASP A 53 18.11 -16.90 3.98
C ASP A 53 17.74 -15.88 2.90
N ALA A 54 17.82 -16.26 1.61
CA ALA A 54 17.37 -15.44 0.49
C ALA A 54 15.87 -15.12 0.56
N VAL A 55 14.99 -16.11 0.79
CA VAL A 55 13.55 -15.85 0.90
C VAL A 55 13.20 -15.09 2.19
N LYS A 56 13.92 -15.34 3.29
CA LYS A 56 13.73 -14.57 4.54
C LYS A 56 14.08 -13.10 4.34
N GLU A 57 15.17 -12.81 3.63
CA GLU A 57 15.60 -11.47 3.32
C GLU A 57 14.64 -10.76 2.36
N ALA A 58 14.17 -11.45 1.31
CA ALA A 58 13.14 -10.93 0.42
C ALA A 58 11.88 -10.50 1.19
N ARG A 59 11.33 -11.38 2.04
CA ARG A 59 10.18 -11.07 2.89
C ARG A 59 10.44 -9.92 3.86
N ARG A 60 11.67 -9.79 4.38
CA ARG A 60 12.06 -8.66 5.24
C ARG A 60 12.02 -7.34 4.47
N LEU A 61 12.61 -7.31 3.27
CA LEU A 61 12.59 -6.13 2.40
C LEU A 61 11.17 -5.76 1.98
N GLU A 62 10.35 -6.73 1.59
CA GLU A 62 8.94 -6.53 1.27
C GLU A 62 8.17 -5.86 2.41
N ARG A 63 8.30 -6.37 3.64
CA ARG A 63 7.68 -5.76 4.82
C ARG A 63 8.14 -4.32 5.05
N ILE A 64 9.42 -4.01 4.82
CA ILE A 64 9.95 -2.65 4.96
C ILE A 64 9.29 -1.70 3.94
N TYR A 65 9.22 -2.10 2.67
CA TYR A 65 8.60 -1.26 1.63
C TYR A 65 7.09 -1.09 1.85
N ILE A 66 6.38 -2.17 2.16
CA ILE A 66 4.95 -2.12 2.48
C ILE A 66 4.71 -1.20 3.69
N GLY A 67 5.49 -1.36 4.76
CA GLY A 67 5.41 -0.52 5.94
C GLY A 67 5.66 0.97 5.64
N LYS A 68 6.69 1.26 4.84
CA LYS A 68 6.97 2.63 4.35
C LYS A 68 5.78 3.20 3.57
N TRP A 69 5.15 2.41 2.71
CA TRP A 69 4.01 2.88 1.91
C TRP A 69 2.74 3.10 2.74
N ILE A 70 2.47 2.23 3.71
CA ILE A 70 1.39 2.41 4.69
C ILE A 70 1.62 3.72 5.46
N HIS A 71 2.82 3.92 6.02
CA HIS A 71 3.17 5.14 6.75
C HIS A 71 2.97 6.39 5.89
N ASN A 72 3.48 6.39 4.66
CA ASN A 72 3.32 7.51 3.74
C ASN A 72 1.84 7.76 3.38
N ALA A 73 1.05 6.70 3.22
CA ALA A 73 -0.39 6.82 2.97
C ALA A 73 -1.13 7.44 4.16
N MET A 74 -0.81 7.02 5.39
CA MET A 74 -1.38 7.58 6.61
C MET A 74 -1.01 9.06 6.78
N LYS A 75 0.25 9.42 6.48
CA LYS A 75 0.69 10.82 6.52
C LYS A 75 -0.12 11.70 5.55
N ARG A 76 -0.24 11.28 4.29
CA ARG A 76 -1.06 11.98 3.28
C ARG A 76 -2.52 12.09 3.71
N PHE A 77 -3.09 11.02 4.27
CA PHE A 77 -4.45 11.02 4.78
C PHE A 77 -4.64 12.05 5.91
N ASN A 78 -3.71 12.10 6.88
CA ASN A 78 -3.77 13.05 7.99
C ASN A 78 -3.58 14.49 7.52
N GLU A 79 -2.66 14.75 6.58
CA GLU A 79 -2.49 16.07 5.97
C GLU A 79 -3.77 16.53 5.26
N HIS A 80 -4.40 15.67 4.47
CA HIS A 80 -5.67 15.96 3.80
C HIS A 80 -6.83 16.16 4.77
N SER A 81 -6.94 15.35 5.82
CA SER A 81 -7.93 15.55 6.89
C SER A 81 -7.74 16.88 7.59
N ASN A 82 -6.51 17.28 7.89
CA ASN A 82 -6.20 18.58 8.49
C ASN A 82 -6.51 19.75 7.55
N ILE A 83 -6.30 19.61 6.24
CA ILE A 83 -6.74 20.60 5.24
C ILE A 83 -8.26 20.69 5.20
N CYS A 84 -8.96 19.54 5.16
CA CYS A 84 -10.42 19.47 5.12
C CYS A 84 -11.07 20.04 6.41
N VAL A 85 -10.40 19.97 7.56
CA VAL A 85 -10.84 20.62 8.81
C VAL A 85 -10.53 22.11 8.82
N LYS A 86 -9.48 22.57 8.13
CA LYS A 86 -9.14 24.00 8.01
C LYS A 86 -10.00 24.75 6.98
N ILE A 87 -10.48 24.10 5.92
CA ILE A 87 -11.35 24.72 4.90
C ILE A 87 -12.71 25.22 5.45
N PRO A 88 -13.38 24.55 6.41
CA PRO A 88 -14.57 25.06 7.09
C PRO A 88 -14.38 26.44 7.72
N ASN A 89 -13.16 26.79 8.15
CA ASN A 89 -12.84 28.09 8.73
C ASN A 89 -12.58 29.19 7.67
N LEU A 90 -12.63 28.87 6.37
CA LEU A 90 -12.55 29.85 5.26
C LEU A 90 -13.86 29.96 4.46
N LEU A 91 -14.86 29.11 4.73
CA LEU A 91 -16.17 29.12 4.08
C LEU A 91 -17.29 29.56 5.05
N GLU A 92 -17.02 30.54 5.91
CA GLU A 92 -18.04 31.04 6.83
C GLU A 92 -19.15 31.87 6.16
N ASN A 93 -19.01 32.30 4.89
CA ASN A 93 -19.91 33.28 4.30
C ASN A 93 -20.82 32.80 3.14
N SER A 94 -21.06 31.49 2.95
CA SER A 94 -22.00 31.02 1.92
C SER A 94 -22.94 29.91 2.42
N THR A 95 -24.18 30.30 2.68
CA THR A 95 -25.24 29.48 3.32
C THR A 95 -25.75 28.31 2.47
N LEU A 96 -25.61 28.37 1.14
CA LEU A 96 -26.11 27.33 0.23
C LEU A 96 -25.13 26.17 0.02
N LEU A 97 -23.83 26.45 -0.04
CA LEU A 97 -22.79 25.41 -0.16
C LEU A 97 -22.69 24.55 1.10
N LYS A 98 -22.92 25.14 2.29
CA LYS A 98 -22.96 24.41 3.58
C LYS A 98 -23.98 23.27 3.58
N ARG A 99 -25.22 23.51 3.10
CA ARG A 99 -26.27 22.48 3.12
C ARG A 99 -25.97 21.29 2.22
N ARG A 100 -25.33 21.52 1.06
CA ARG A 100 -25.01 20.46 0.10
C ARG A 100 -23.77 19.67 0.52
N TYR A 101 -22.76 20.36 1.05
CA TYR A 101 -21.51 19.76 1.51
C TYR A 101 -21.69 18.93 2.80
N ILE A 102 -22.44 19.44 3.78
CA ILE A 102 -22.74 18.71 5.04
C ILE A 102 -23.52 17.42 4.74
N LYS A 103 -24.50 17.46 3.83
CA LYS A 103 -25.27 16.28 3.43
C LYS A 103 -24.38 15.19 2.81
N HIS A 104 -23.38 15.59 2.02
CA HIS A 104 -22.44 14.66 1.38
C HIS A 104 -21.45 14.06 2.39
N ILE A 105 -20.94 14.84 3.35
CA ILE A 105 -20.05 14.35 4.40
C ILE A 105 -20.79 13.38 5.35
N SER A 106 -22.02 13.71 5.76
CA SER A 106 -22.83 12.80 6.59
C SER A 106 -23.05 11.44 5.92
N GLN A 107 -23.20 11.42 4.59
CA GLN A 107 -23.36 10.19 3.82
C GLN A 107 -22.05 9.37 3.76
N ILE A 108 -20.90 10.03 3.60
CA ILE A 108 -19.58 9.38 3.61
C ILE A 108 -19.24 8.81 5.00
N ILE A 109 -19.54 9.55 6.08
CA ILE A 109 -19.32 9.10 7.47
C ILE A 109 -20.23 7.90 7.82
N SER A 110 -21.48 7.91 7.35
CA SER A 110 -22.40 6.77 7.55
C SER A 110 -21.88 5.50 6.86
N LEU A 111 -21.40 5.62 5.61
CA LEU A 111 -20.86 4.50 4.84
C LEU A 111 -19.56 3.94 5.42
N THR A 112 -18.73 4.80 6.03
CA THR A 112 -17.50 4.36 6.71
C THR A 112 -17.79 3.68 8.05
N ASN A 113 -18.79 4.14 8.80
CA ASN A 113 -19.22 3.50 10.06
C ASN A 113 -19.99 2.18 9.85
N GLN A 114 -20.67 1.99 8.73
CA GLN A 114 -21.24 0.68 8.38
C GLN A 114 -20.17 -0.33 7.99
N ARG A 115 -19.11 0.14 7.31
CA ARG A 115 -17.99 -0.72 6.90
C ARG A 115 -17.11 -1.15 8.08
N SER A 116 -16.97 -0.34 9.12
CA SER A 116 -16.19 -0.72 10.32
C SER A 116 -16.90 -1.76 11.20
N ARG A 117 -18.24 -1.81 11.23
CA ARG A 117 -19.00 -2.86 11.95
C ARG A 117 -18.96 -4.24 11.29
N PHE A 118 -18.69 -4.29 9.99
CA PHE A 118 -18.61 -5.55 9.22
C PHE A 118 -17.28 -6.31 9.41
N PHE A 119 -16.29 -5.71 10.09
CA PHE A 119 -14.97 -6.32 10.36
C PHE A 119 -14.74 -6.61 11.87
N SER A 120 -15.82 -6.57 12.67
CA SER A 120 -15.80 -6.85 14.12
C SER A 120 -16.67 -8.04 14.53
N GLU A 121 -17.08 -8.88 13.57
CA GLU A 121 -17.61 -10.24 13.76
C GLU A 121 -16.68 -11.24 13.05
#